data_AF-A0A168K0A6-F1
#
_entry.id   AF-A0A168K0A6-F1
#
_cell.length_a   1.000
_cell.length_b   1.000
_cell.length_c   1.000
_cell.angle_alpha   90.00
_cell.angle_beta   90.00
_cell.angle_gamma   90.00
#
_symmetry.space_group_name_H-M   'P 1'
#
loop_
_entity.id
_entity.type
_entity.pdbx_description
1 polymer ?
#
loop_
_entity_poly.entity_id
_entity_poly.type
_entity_poly.pdbx_seq_one_letter_code
_entity_poly.pdbx_strand_id
1 'polypeptide(L)'
;EFQAWLIEVKHANVETLNNVKRKEMFNDFMEDYNTATMPHEKFYNLQQWERRQEAIRMGEKPIPTGDFFDFKNDEEKLKAAASRQPTLKLSEEQIKELTRVNRERIEADRMRKMGLKPKESMGVRYEEEND
;
A
#
# COMPACT_ATOMS: atom_id res chain seq x y z
N GLU A 1 23.39 1.43 -5.38
CA GLU A 1 23.77 0.11 -4.82
C GLU A 1 25.26 -0.20 -5.02
N PHE A 2 25.73 -0.38 -6.26
CA PHE A 2 27.13 -0.75 -6.55
C PHE A 2 28.18 0.21 -5.96
N GLN A 3 27.96 1.52 -6.04
CA GLN A 3 28.88 2.51 -5.45
C GLN A 3 28.98 2.39 -3.92
N ALA A 4 27.85 2.14 -3.25
CA ALA A 4 27.83 1.94 -1.80
C ALA A 4 28.58 0.66 -1.41
N TRP A 5 28.40 -0.43 -2.17
CA TRP A 5 29.16 -1.67 -1.97
C TRP A 5 30.67 -1.48 -2.19
N LEU A 6 31.08 -0.70 -3.20
CA LEU A 6 32.49 -0.39 -3.43
C LEU A 6 33.13 0.35 -2.25
N ILE A 7 32.42 1.33 -1.67
CA ILE A 7 32.92 2.14 -0.56
C ILE A 7 32.96 1.32 0.74
N GLU A 8 31.91 0.56 1.01
CA GLU A 8 31.75 -0.10 2.30
C GLU A 8 32.38 -1.48 2.39
N VAL A 9 32.29 -2.29 1.32
CA VAL A 9 32.79 -3.67 1.31
C VAL A 9 34.20 -3.74 0.74
N LYS A 10 34.45 -3.07 -0.39
CA LYS A 10 35.77 -3.08 -1.04
C LYS A 10 36.67 -1.92 -0.62
N HIS A 11 36.18 -0.99 0.19
CA HIS A 11 36.90 0.21 0.63
C HIS A 11 37.62 0.97 -0.49
N ALA A 12 37.02 0.96 -1.69
CA ALA A 12 37.59 1.55 -2.89
C ALA A 12 36.84 2.83 -3.25
N ASN A 13 37.59 3.91 -3.49
CA ASN A 13 37.00 5.17 -3.89
C ASN A 13 36.59 5.12 -5.38
N VAL A 14 35.31 5.40 -5.64
CA VAL A 14 34.68 5.34 -6.97
C VAL A 14 35.35 6.30 -7.96
N GLU A 15 35.91 7.41 -7.47
CA GLU A 15 36.53 8.44 -8.32
C GLU A 15 37.95 8.07 -8.76
N THR A 16 38.65 7.23 -7.99
CA THR A 16 40.05 6.84 -8.27
C THR A 16 40.16 5.54 -9.07
N LEU A 17 39.04 4.84 -9.28
CA LEU A 17 39.01 3.52 -9.94
C LEU A 17 39.04 3.61 -11.46
N ASN A 18 40.05 2.97 -12.06
CA ASN A 18 40.15 2.75 -13.50
C ASN A 18 38.96 1.92 -14.02
N ASN A 19 38.53 2.19 -15.26
CA ASN A 19 37.35 1.59 -15.88
C ASN A 19 37.44 0.06 -15.99
N VAL A 20 38.63 -0.50 -16.23
CA VAL A 20 38.83 -1.96 -16.28
C VAL A 20 38.58 -2.59 -14.92
N LYS A 21 39.20 -2.03 -13.87
CA LYS A 21 39.02 -2.50 -12.48
C LYS A 21 37.57 -2.37 -12.02
N ARG A 22 36.88 -1.31 -12.45
CA ARG A 22 35.45 -1.10 -12.17
C ARG A 22 34.58 -2.22 -12.74
N LYS A 23 34.87 -2.70 -13.95
CA LYS A 23 34.14 -3.80 -14.58
C LYS A 23 34.38 -5.14 -13.88
N GLU A 24 35.62 -5.43 -13.47
CA GLU A 24 35.93 -6.62 -12.66
C GLU A 24 35.13 -6.61 -11.35
N MET A 25 35.18 -5.49 -10.61
CA MET A 25 34.48 -5.34 -9.34
C MET A 25 32.95 -5.37 -9.51
N PHE A 26 32.44 -4.97 -10.68
CA PHE A 26 31.01 -5.06 -10.98
C PHE A 26 30.55 -6.50 -11.20
N ASN A 27 31.41 -7.37 -11.76
CA ASN A 27 31.10 -8.79 -11.89
C ASN A 27 31.02 -9.46 -10.52
N ASP A 28 31.97 -9.17 -9.62
CA ASP A 28 31.92 -9.62 -8.22
C ASP A 28 30.62 -9.14 -7.53
N PHE A 29 30.28 -7.86 -7.69
CA PHE A 29 29.04 -7.30 -7.14
C PHE A 29 27.80 -8.02 -7.69
N MET A 30 27.78 -8.32 -8.99
CA MET A 30 26.69 -9.06 -9.61
C MET A 30 26.57 -10.48 -9.08
N GLU A 31 27.68 -11.16 -8.82
CA GLU A 31 27.69 -12.48 -8.20
C GLU A 31 27.10 -12.42 -6.79
N ASP A 32 27.59 -11.51 -5.94
CA ASP A 32 27.11 -11.35 -4.56
C ASP A 32 25.62 -10.92 -4.51
N TYR A 33 25.20 -10.08 -5.46
CA TYR A 33 23.81 -9.66 -5.61
C TYR A 33 22.91 -10.82 -6.02
N ASN A 34 23.30 -11.59 -7.04
CA ASN A 34 22.49 -12.69 -7.56
C ASN A 34 22.43 -13.89 -6.59
N THR A 35 23.50 -14.12 -5.83
CA THR A 35 23.58 -15.22 -4.86
C THR A 35 23.02 -14.89 -3.48
N ALA A 36 22.50 -13.67 -3.31
CA ALA A 36 21.97 -13.18 -2.04
C ALA A 36 22.97 -13.23 -0.87
N THR A 37 24.28 -13.10 -1.15
CA THR A 37 25.36 -13.23 -0.15
C THR A 37 25.86 -11.88 0.39
N MET A 38 25.23 -10.76 0.01
CA MET A 38 25.70 -9.45 0.46
C MET A 38 25.48 -9.25 1.97
N PRO A 39 26.40 -8.56 2.67
CA PRO A 39 26.37 -8.46 4.13
C PRO A 39 25.14 -7.75 4.73
N HIS A 40 24.45 -6.90 3.96
CA HIS A 40 23.35 -6.09 4.46
C HIS A 40 22.28 -5.84 3.39
N GLU A 41 21.01 -5.81 3.81
CA GLU A 41 19.84 -5.66 2.92
C GLU A 41 19.88 -4.38 2.07
N LYS A 42 20.49 -3.32 2.60
CA LYS A 42 20.66 -2.01 1.92
C LYS A 42 21.33 -2.09 0.55
N PHE A 43 22.11 -3.13 0.28
CA PHE A 43 22.76 -3.28 -1.03
C PHE A 43 21.81 -3.86 -2.08
N TYR A 44 20.68 -4.47 -1.68
CA TYR A 44 19.62 -4.90 -2.57
C TYR A 44 18.63 -3.79 -2.89
N ASN A 45 18.33 -2.93 -1.91
CA ASN A 45 17.45 -1.77 -2.09
C ASN A 45 17.99 -0.55 -1.33
N LEU A 46 18.87 0.20 -1.98
CA LEU A 46 19.50 1.36 -1.35
C LEU A 46 18.48 2.48 -1.13
N GLN A 47 17.59 2.72 -2.08
CA GLN A 47 16.59 3.78 -1.99
C GLN A 47 15.62 3.58 -0.82
N GLN A 48 15.15 2.35 -0.60
CA GLN A 48 14.28 2.04 0.53
C GLN A 48 15.01 2.22 1.87
N TRP A 49 16.27 1.82 1.93
CA TRP A 49 17.10 2.02 3.11
C TRP A 49 17.36 3.52 3.39
N GLU A 50 17.70 4.32 2.38
CA GLU A 50 17.91 5.76 2.50
C GLU A 50 16.64 6.48 2.96
N ARG A 51 15.49 6.20 2.32
CA ARG A 51 14.19 6.76 2.73
C ARG A 51 13.87 6.43 4.18
N ARG A 52 14.21 5.22 4.62
CA ARG A 52 14.05 4.82 6.03
C ARG A 52 14.97 5.61 6.96
N GLN A 53 16.24 5.77 6.59
CA GLN A 53 17.20 6.56 7.37
C GLN A 53 16.78 8.04 7.44
N GLU A 54 16.25 8.59 6.34
CA GLU A 54 15.70 9.94 6.29
C GLU A 54 14.47 10.09 7.19
N ALA A 55 13.53 9.16 7.12
CA ALA A 55 12.36 9.16 8.02
C ALA A 55 12.80 9.12 9.49
N ILE A 56 13.77 8.27 9.84
CA ILE A 56 14.33 8.21 11.21
C ILE A 56 14.98 9.54 11.60
N ARG A 57 15.76 10.17 10.70
CA ARG A 57 16.39 11.48 10.95
C ARG A 57 15.37 12.60 11.11
N MET A 58 14.25 12.55 10.38
CA MET A 58 13.15 13.51 10.49
C MET A 58 12.24 13.24 11.70
N GLY A 59 12.51 12.19 12.49
CA GLY A 59 11.70 11.80 13.64
C GLY A 59 10.39 11.11 13.27
N GLU A 60 10.22 10.72 12.01
CA GLU A 60 9.07 9.95 11.54
C GLU A 60 9.29 8.45 11.78
N LYS A 61 8.21 7.73 12.13
CA LYS A 61 8.30 6.30 12.41
C LYS A 61 8.61 5.55 11.10
N PRO A 62 9.70 4.76 11.03
CA PRO A 62 10.07 4.07 9.81
C PRO A 62 9.00 3.05 9.42
N ILE A 63 8.62 3.05 8.14
CA ILE A 63 7.73 2.05 7.56
C ILE A 63 8.49 0.71 7.56
N PRO A 64 7.92 -0.38 8.12
CA PRO A 64 8.58 -1.68 8.15
C PRO A 64 8.91 -2.17 6.73
N THR A 65 10.11 -2.68 6.52
CA THR A 65 10.59 -3.14 5.20
C THR A 65 10.33 -4.63 4.94
N GLY A 66 9.32 -5.22 5.55
CA GLY A 66 8.94 -6.62 5.29
C GLY A 66 7.43 -6.78 5.23
N ASP A 67 6.97 -7.93 4.74
CA ASP A 67 5.56 -8.37 4.65
C ASP A 67 4.80 -8.43 6.00
N PHE A 68 5.36 -7.87 7.06
CA PHE A 68 4.70 -7.71 8.34
C PHE A 68 3.71 -6.54 8.29
N PHE A 69 2.47 -6.89 7.97
CA PHE A 69 1.33 -6.01 8.06
C PHE A 69 0.94 -5.80 9.53
N ASP A 70 1.19 -4.61 10.08
CA ASP A 70 0.73 -4.24 11.41
C ASP A 70 -0.70 -3.68 11.36
N PHE A 71 -1.67 -4.56 11.61
CA PHE A 71 -3.11 -4.23 11.64
C PHE A 71 -3.45 -3.05 12.55
N LYS A 72 -2.70 -2.85 13.65
CA LYS A 72 -3.00 -1.81 14.64
C LYS A 72 -2.65 -0.41 14.12
N ASN A 73 -1.54 -0.30 13.41
CA ASN A 73 -1.11 0.96 12.79
C ASN A 73 -2.01 1.35 11.61
N ASP A 74 -2.49 0.36 10.85
CA ASP A 74 -3.45 0.59 9.77
C ASP A 74 -4.82 1.06 10.29
N GLU A 75 -5.34 0.43 11.36
CA GLU A 75 -6.58 0.86 12.01
C GLU A 75 -6.51 2.31 12.50
N GLU A 76 -5.37 2.72 13.08
CA GLU A 76 -5.15 4.09 13.54
C GLU A 76 -5.13 5.09 12.38
N LYS A 77 -4.46 4.74 11.27
CA LYS A 77 -4.45 5.55 10.04
C LYS A 77 -5.82 5.65 9.40
N LEU A 78 -6.58 4.56 9.33
CA LEU A 78 -7.94 4.54 8.82
C LEU A 78 -8.88 5.40 9.67
N LYS A 79 -8.76 5.36 11.01
CA LYS A 79 -9.52 6.26 11.90
C LYS A 79 -9.16 7.73 11.67
N ALA A 80 -7.88 8.05 11.54
CA ALA A 80 -7.43 9.41 11.27
C ALA A 80 -7.93 9.92 9.90
N ALA A 81 -7.94 9.05 8.88
CA ALA A 81 -8.48 9.38 7.56
C ALA A 81 -10.01 9.50 7.56
N ALA A 82 -10.73 8.63 8.27
CA ALA A 82 -12.18 8.67 8.41
C ALA A 82 -12.66 9.97 9.09
N SER A 83 -11.90 10.48 10.07
CA SER A 83 -12.18 11.78 10.68
C SER A 83 -12.02 12.97 9.72
N ARG A 84 -11.27 12.81 8.62
CA ARG A 84 -11.06 13.86 7.60
C ARG A 84 -12.06 13.79 6.46
N GLN A 85 -12.77 12.68 6.31
CA GLN A 85 -13.83 12.57 5.33
C GLN A 85 -15.03 13.40 5.82
N PRO A 86 -15.65 14.22 4.95
CA PRO A 86 -16.87 14.91 5.30
C PRO A 86 -17.91 13.85 5.66
N THR A 87 -18.31 13.80 6.93
CA THR A 87 -19.38 12.90 7.35
C THR A 87 -20.63 13.31 6.58
N LEU A 88 -21.02 12.53 5.58
CA LEU A 88 -22.32 12.66 4.95
C LEU A 88 -23.35 12.36 6.04
N LYS A 89 -23.83 13.40 6.71
CA LYS A 89 -24.89 13.31 7.72
C LYS A 89 -26.19 13.04 6.97
N LEU A 90 -26.43 11.78 6.60
CA LEU A 90 -27.76 11.38 6.17
C LEU A 90 -28.74 11.57 7.32
N SER A 91 -29.94 12.05 7.02
CA SER A 91 -31.03 12.06 7.99
C SER A 91 -31.43 10.64 8.37
N GLU A 92 -32.03 10.46 9.55
CA GLU A 92 -32.49 9.15 10.01
C GLU A 92 -33.48 8.49 9.02
N GLU A 93 -34.28 9.32 8.34
CA GLU A 93 -35.24 8.89 7.32
C GLU A 93 -34.53 8.35 6.08
N GLN A 94 -33.50 9.04 5.60
CA GLN A 94 -32.69 8.58 4.47
C GLN A 94 -31.97 7.26 4.82
N ILE A 95 -31.51 7.08 6.07
CA ILE A 95 -30.89 5.83 6.52
C ILE A 95 -31.91 4.68 6.54
N LYS A 96 -33.12 4.91 7.04
CA LYS A 96 -34.21 3.93 7.04
C LYS A 96 -34.61 3.53 5.62
N GLU A 97 -34.70 4.50 4.71
CA GLU A 97 -34.99 4.25 3.31
C GLU A 97 -33.89 3.40 2.64
N LEU A 98 -32.61 3.76 2.83
CA LEU A 98 -31.49 2.97 2.32
C LEU A 98 -31.51 1.54 2.86
N THR A 99 -31.81 1.37 4.15
CA THR A 99 -31.90 0.05 4.79
C THR A 99 -33.03 -0.78 4.17
N ARG A 100 -34.19 -0.15 3.90
CA ARG A 100 -35.32 -0.79 3.19
C ARG A 100 -34.92 -1.23 1.78
N VAL A 101 -34.33 -0.33 1.00
CA VAL A 101 -33.90 -0.61 -0.39
C VAL A 101 -32.87 -1.75 -0.43
N ASN A 102 -31.92 -1.76 0.49
CA ASN A 102 -30.91 -2.82 0.57
C ASN A 102 -31.54 -4.18 0.88
N ARG A 103 -32.50 -4.22 1.83
CA ARG A 103 -33.27 -5.42 2.14
C ARG A 103 -34.05 -5.92 0.92
N GLU A 104 -34.72 -5.04 0.20
CA GLU A 104 -35.47 -5.39 -1.02
C GLU A 104 -34.56 -5.95 -2.12
N ARG A 105 -33.32 -5.43 -2.28
CA ARG A 105 -32.33 -5.99 -3.20
C ARG A 105 -31.94 -7.42 -2.84
N ILE A 106 -31.67 -7.66 -1.55
CA ILE A 106 -31.31 -9.00 -1.05
C ILE A 106 -32.46 -9.99 -1.28
N GLU A 107 -33.69 -9.55 -1.03
CA GLU A 107 -34.89 -10.37 -1.26
C GLU A 107 -35.13 -10.63 -2.76
N ALA A 108 -34.93 -9.63 -3.63
CA ALA A 108 -35.00 -9.79 -5.07
C ALA A 108 -33.94 -10.78 -5.60
N ASP A 109 -32.70 -10.69 -5.14
CA ASP A 109 -31.65 -11.64 -5.52
C ASP A 109 -31.91 -13.04 -4.97
N ARG A 110 -32.47 -13.16 -3.77
CA ARG A 110 -32.92 -14.44 -3.23
C ARG A 110 -34.04 -15.05 -4.08
N MET A 111 -35.01 -14.25 -4.52
CA MET A 111 -36.08 -14.71 -5.42
C MET A 111 -35.56 -15.13 -6.79
N ARG A 112 -34.61 -14.39 -7.38
CA ARG A 112 -33.93 -14.81 -8.62
C ARG A 112 -33.26 -16.17 -8.47
N LYS A 113 -32.54 -16.38 -7.35
CA LYS A 113 -31.91 -17.67 -7.04
C LYS A 113 -32.92 -18.81 -6.86
N MET A 114 -34.13 -18.51 -6.38
CA MET A 114 -35.24 -19.46 -6.26
C MET A 114 -36.05 -19.64 -7.55
N GLY A 115 -35.65 -19.01 -8.67
CA GLY A 115 -36.34 -19.13 -9.96
C GLY A 115 -37.61 -18.27 -10.09
N LEU A 116 -37.91 -17.40 -9.13
CA LEU A 116 -39.00 -16.43 -9.21
C LEU A 116 -38.49 -15.11 -9.84
N LYS A 117 -39.32 -14.47 -10.67
CA LYS A 117 -39.03 -13.16 -11.26
C LYS A 117 -39.40 -12.04 -10.26
N PRO A 118 -38.44 -11.28 -9.72
CA PRO A 118 -38.76 -10.14 -8.85
C PRO A 118 -39.45 -9.02 -9.64
N LYS A 119 -40.19 -8.17 -8.93
CA LYS A 119 -40.75 -6.95 -9.51
C LYS A 119 -39.62 -5.96 -9.83
N GLU A 120 -39.72 -5.27 -10.95
CA GLU A 120 -38.71 -4.34 -11.46
C GLU A 120 -38.48 -3.13 -10.52
N SER A 121 -39.49 -2.77 -9.72
CA SER A 121 -39.41 -1.70 -8.74
C SER A 121 -38.75 -2.07 -7.40
N MET A 122 -38.41 -3.35 -7.16
CA MET A 122 -37.76 -3.75 -5.90
C MET A 122 -36.29 -3.35 -5.88
N GLY A 123 -35.87 -2.68 -4.79
CA GLY A 123 -34.48 -2.30 -4.61
C GLY A 123 -34.05 -1.06 -5.41
N VAL A 124 -34.99 -0.28 -5.91
CA VAL A 124 -34.75 0.99 -6.62
C VAL A 124 -35.15 2.15 -5.71
N ARG A 125 -34.27 3.16 -5.60
CA ARG A 125 -34.56 4.42 -4.94
C ARG A 125 -34.80 5.47 -6.01
N TYR A 126 -35.94 6.15 -5.96
CA TYR A 126 -36.20 7.32 -6.79
C TYR A 126 -35.71 8.53 -5.99
N GLU A 127 -34.75 9.27 -6.52
CA GLU A 127 -34.41 10.56 -5.93
C GLU A 127 -35.42 11.58 -6.48
N GLU A 128 -36.24 12.15 -5.61
CA GLU A 128 -36.98 13.36 -5.96
C GLU A 128 -35.95 14.47 -6.13
N GLU A 129 -35.84 14.96 -7.37
CA GLU A 129 -35.04 16.12 -7.73
C GLU A 129 -35.68 17.32 -7.02
N ASN A 130 -35.12 17.69 -5.86
CA ASN A 130 -35.53 18.91 -5.14
C ASN A 130 -35.01 20.11 -5.94
N ASP A 131 -35.90 20.78 -6.66
CA ASP A 131 -35.70 22.13 -7.22
C ASP A 131 -35.47 23.19 -6.12
#